data_AF-D7FWF7-F1
#
_entry.id   AF-D7FWF7-F1
#
_cell.length_a   1.000
_cell.length_b   1.000
_cell.length_c   1.000
_cell.angle_alpha   90.00
_cell.angle_beta   90.00
_cell.angle_gamma   90.00
#
_symmetry.space_group_name_H-M   'P 1'
#
loop_
_entity.id
_entity.type
_entity.pdbx_description
1 polymer ?
#
loop_
_entity_poly.entity_id
_entity_poly.type
_entity_poly.pdbx_seq_one_letter_code
_entity_poly.pdbx_strand_id
1 'polypeptide(L)'
;MYVLIEALADGGVRMGLPRAMAIKLAAQTVKGAAEMVLETGEHPSGPKNGKGLSGLGCRVGPGGGLTIAAIESLEKNGVPSAAMQAVIAVPSKSIEMRNAEEEKVLQ
;
A
#
# COMPACT_ATOMS: atom_id res chain seq x y z
N MET A 1 -4.93 -3.43 5.39
CA MET A 1 -3.77 -2.62 5.84
C MET A 1 -2.86 -3.37 6.81
N TYR A 2 -3.40 -4.14 7.77
CA TYR A 2 -2.59 -4.99 8.68
C TYR A 2 -1.55 -5.87 7.96
N VAL A 3 -1.95 -6.54 6.86
CA VAL A 3 -1.05 -7.36 6.02
C VAL A 3 0.15 -6.57 5.49
N LEU A 4 -0.04 -5.31 5.11
CA LEU A 4 1.05 -4.46 4.61
C LEU A 4 2.00 -4.05 5.73
N ILE A 5 1.46 -3.68 6.90
CA ILE A 5 2.25 -3.29 8.07
C ILE A 5 3.10 -4.48 8.55
N GLU A 6 2.53 -5.68 8.57
CA GLU A 6 3.23 -6.91 8.91
C GLU A 6 4.38 -7.19 7.94
N ALA A 7 4.12 -7.16 6.62
CA ALA A 7 5.14 -7.36 5.60
C ALA A 7 6.30 -6.34 5.68
N LEU A 8 5.98 -5.06 5.90
CA LEU A 8 6.99 -4.01 6.08
C LEU A 8 7.81 -4.25 7.34
N ALA A 9 7.16 -4.61 8.44
CA ALA A 9 7.83 -4.86 9.69
C ALA A 9 8.71 -6.13 9.61
N ASP A 10 8.31 -7.15 8.87
CA ASP A 10 9.08 -8.38 8.67
C ASP A 10 10.33 -8.11 7.82
N GLY A 11 10.20 -7.26 6.79
CA GLY A 11 11.34 -6.71 6.07
C GLY A 11 12.31 -5.98 7.01
N GLY A 12 11.80 -5.16 7.91
CA GLY A 12 12.60 -4.49 8.94
C GLY A 12 13.34 -5.46 9.86
N VAL A 13 12.67 -6.52 10.34
CA VAL A 13 13.29 -7.57 11.16
C VAL A 13 14.40 -8.30 10.40
N ARG A 14 14.16 -8.62 9.13
CA ARG A 14 15.16 -9.26 8.26
C ARG A 14 16.39 -8.38 8.03
N MET A 15 16.23 -7.06 8.11
CA MET A 15 17.33 -6.09 8.07
C MET A 15 17.96 -5.81 9.45
N GLY A 16 17.56 -6.54 10.49
CA GLY A 16 18.17 -6.49 11.83
C GLY A 16 17.43 -5.65 12.86
N LEU A 17 16.23 -5.12 12.54
CA LEU A 17 15.45 -4.37 13.53
C LEU A 17 14.80 -5.30 14.57
N PRO A 18 14.76 -4.91 15.85
CA PRO A 18 13.92 -5.57 16.84
C PRO A 18 12.45 -5.56 16.41
N ARG A 19 11.76 -6.71 16.55
CA ARG A 19 10.35 -6.89 16.13
C ARG A 19 9.43 -5.76 16.57
N ALA A 20 9.47 -5.41 17.85
CA ALA A 20 8.62 -4.36 18.42
C ALA A 20 8.88 -2.98 17.78
N MET A 21 10.13 -2.69 17.44
CA MET A 21 10.51 -1.45 16.77
C MET A 21 10.08 -1.46 15.30
N ALA A 22 10.30 -2.57 14.60
CA ALA A 22 9.91 -2.71 13.20
C ALA A 22 8.39 -2.51 12.99
N ILE A 23 7.56 -3.07 13.88
CA ILE A 23 6.10 -2.88 13.84
C ILE A 23 5.73 -1.41 14.04
N LYS A 24 6.32 -0.75 15.04
CA LYS A 24 6.06 0.68 15.32
C LYS A 24 6.45 1.56 14.15
N LEU A 25 7.63 1.33 13.56
CA LEU A 25 8.11 2.08 12.40
C LEU A 25 7.19 1.86 11.20
N ALA A 26 6.86 0.62 10.87
CA ALA A 26 5.96 0.30 9.76
C ALA A 26 4.59 0.97 9.90
N ALA A 27 3.98 0.88 11.09
CA ALA A 27 2.70 1.54 11.37
C ALA A 27 2.78 3.06 11.23
N GLN A 28 3.85 3.68 11.76
CA GLN A 28 4.05 5.12 11.68
C GLN A 28 4.32 5.59 10.25
N THR A 29 5.06 4.82 9.45
CA THR A 29 5.27 5.10 8.03
C THR A 29 3.95 5.11 7.26
N VAL A 30 3.10 4.10 7.47
CA VAL A 30 1.78 4.04 6.82
C VAL A 30 0.88 5.21 7.28
N LYS A 31 0.89 5.54 8.57
CA LYS A 31 0.15 6.68 9.11
C LYS A 31 0.59 8.00 8.44
N GLY A 32 1.88 8.30 8.45
CA GLY A 32 2.40 9.54 7.88
C GLY A 32 2.16 9.64 6.37
N ALA A 33 2.26 8.52 5.64
CA ALA A 33 1.91 8.48 4.22
C ALA A 33 0.44 8.82 3.97
N ALA A 34 -0.47 8.28 4.77
CA ALA A 34 -1.90 8.57 4.67
C ALA A 34 -2.21 10.04 5.01
N GLU A 35 -1.65 10.56 6.11
CA GLU A 35 -1.81 11.95 6.53
C GLU A 35 -1.32 12.91 5.43
N MET A 36 -0.14 12.67 4.85
CA MET A 36 0.37 13.53 3.78
C MET A 36 -0.55 13.57 2.56
N VAL A 37 -1.12 12.44 2.13
CA VAL A 37 -2.07 12.42 0.99
C VAL A 37 -3.33 13.22 1.31
N LEU A 38 -3.85 13.09 2.52
CA LEU A 38 -5.08 13.76 2.95
C LEU A 38 -4.87 15.27 3.15
N GLU A 39 -3.75 15.68 3.74
CA GLU A 39 -3.46 17.08 4.05
C GLU A 39 -3.03 17.88 2.82
N THR A 40 -2.22 17.30 1.95
CA THR A 40 -1.69 18.01 0.77
C THR A 40 -2.66 18.00 -0.41
N GLY A 41 -3.58 17.02 -0.47
CA GLY A 41 -4.47 16.81 -1.61
C GLY A 41 -3.73 16.47 -2.91
N GLU A 42 -2.43 16.21 -2.84
CA GLU A 42 -1.61 15.94 -4.00
C GLU A 42 -1.76 14.50 -4.48
N HIS A 43 -1.66 14.31 -5.80
CA HIS A 43 -1.73 12.99 -6.38
C HIS A 43 -0.51 12.13 -5.93
N PRO A 44 -0.73 10.91 -5.42
CA PRO A 44 0.35 10.06 -4.90
C PRO A 44 1.41 9.70 -5.97
N SER A 45 0.96 9.39 -7.19
CA SER A 45 1.86 9.35 -8.35
C SER A 45 2.09 10.78 -8.84
N GLY A 46 3.35 11.18 -8.99
CA GLY A 46 3.69 12.49 -9.57
C GLY A 46 3.11 12.71 -10.98
N PRO A 47 3.33 13.89 -11.57
CA PRO A 47 2.79 14.20 -12.89
C PRO A 47 3.22 13.16 -13.93
N LYS A 48 2.24 12.52 -14.60
CA LYS A 48 2.43 11.49 -15.63
C LYS A 48 3.05 12.02 -16.94
N ASN A 49 3.24 13.34 -17.07
CA ASN A 49 3.52 14.03 -18.33
C ASN A 49 5.01 14.34 -18.54
N GLY A 50 5.90 13.41 -18.19
CA GLY A 50 7.27 13.39 -18.70
C GLY A 50 8.23 14.48 -18.18
N LYS A 51 7.89 15.21 -17.11
CA LYS A 51 8.83 16.12 -16.43
C LYS A 51 8.66 16.02 -14.91
N GLY A 52 9.53 15.25 -14.28
CA GLY A 52 9.74 15.23 -12.82
C GLY A 52 9.09 14.07 -12.07
N LEU A 53 9.91 13.20 -11.50
CA LEU A 53 9.59 12.41 -10.32
C LEU A 53 9.34 13.35 -9.13
N SER A 54 8.20 14.05 -9.07
CA SER A 54 7.90 15.02 -7.99
C SER A 54 6.53 14.83 -7.31
N GLY A 55 5.96 13.63 -7.36
CA GLY A 55 4.82 13.29 -6.50
C GLY A 55 5.24 13.03 -5.05
N LEU A 56 4.26 12.89 -4.15
CA LEU A 56 4.48 12.52 -2.74
C LEU A 56 5.45 11.33 -2.59
N GLY A 57 5.36 10.32 -3.47
CA GLY A 57 6.24 9.14 -3.45
C GLY A 57 7.71 9.39 -3.83
N CYS A 58 8.05 10.53 -4.45
CA CYS A 58 9.40 10.85 -4.90
C CYS A 58 10.03 12.05 -4.18
N ARG A 59 9.26 12.79 -3.37
CA ARG A 59 9.78 13.86 -2.50
C ARG A 59 10.47 13.30 -1.25
N VAL A 60 11.42 12.38 -1.45
CA VAL A 60 12.20 11.78 -0.35
C VAL A 60 13.65 12.19 -0.53
N GLY A 61 13.95 13.46 -0.17
CA GLY A 61 15.30 14.01 -0.05
C GLY A 61 16.18 14.07 -1.32
N PRO A 62 17.35 14.72 -1.25
CA PRO A 62 18.29 14.76 -2.37
C PRO A 62 19.00 13.40 -2.49
N GLY A 63 18.65 12.61 -3.51
CA GLY A 63 19.28 11.31 -3.79
C GLY A 63 18.33 10.10 -3.77
N GLY A 64 17.14 10.23 -4.36
CA GLY A 64 16.04 9.24 -4.32
C GLY A 64 16.31 7.81 -4.82
N GLY A 65 17.56 7.40 -5.07
CA GLY A 65 17.91 6.07 -5.58
C GLY A 65 17.45 4.91 -4.69
N LEU A 66 17.54 5.03 -3.36
CA LEU A 66 17.08 3.98 -2.44
C LEU A 66 15.56 3.83 -2.44
N THR A 67 14.84 4.95 -2.42
CA THR A 67 13.38 4.98 -2.49
C THR A 67 12.88 4.47 -3.84
N ILE A 68 13.53 4.86 -4.93
CA ILE A 68 13.21 4.37 -6.28
C ILE A 68 13.42 2.87 -6.38
N ALA A 69 14.54 2.33 -5.90
CA ALA A 69 14.79 0.88 -5.91
C ALA A 69 13.73 0.11 -5.08
N ALA A 70 13.27 0.69 -3.96
CA ALA A 70 12.18 0.12 -3.18
C ALA A 70 10.85 0.12 -3.95
N ILE A 71 10.51 1.21 -4.64
CA ILE A 71 9.31 1.32 -5.48
C ILE A 71 9.37 0.33 -6.65
N GLU A 72 10.50 0.26 -7.37
CA GLU A 72 10.71 -0.69 -8.46
C GLU A 72 10.52 -2.14 -7.99
N SER A 73 10.99 -2.47 -6.79
CA SER A 73 10.77 -3.79 -6.20
C SER A 73 9.28 -4.04 -5.92
N LEU A 74 8.55 -3.07 -5.38
CA LEU A 74 7.10 -3.20 -5.13
C LEU A 74 6.31 -3.39 -6.43
N GLU A 75 6.69 -2.66 -7.48
CA GLU A 75 6.08 -2.79 -8.81
C GLU A 75 6.37 -4.15 -9.44
N LYS A 76 7.63 -4.60 -9.39
CA LYS A 76 8.05 -5.92 -9.88
C LYS A 76 7.33 -7.06 -9.18
N ASN A 77 7.03 -6.92 -7.89
CA ASN A 77 6.28 -7.90 -7.12
C ASN A 77 4.76 -7.73 -7.22
N GLY A 78 4.27 -6.81 -8.06
CA GLY A 78 2.84 -6.65 -8.37
C GLY A 78 2.00 -6.07 -7.24
N VAL A 79 2.59 -5.41 -6.25
CA VAL A 79 1.87 -4.88 -5.08
C VAL A 79 0.75 -3.90 -5.47
N PRO A 80 0.96 -2.93 -6.40
CA PRO A 80 -0.13 -2.04 -6.82
C PRO A 80 -1.29 -2.79 -7.47
N SER A 81 -1.00 -3.80 -8.30
CA SER A 81 -2.01 -4.63 -8.95
C SER A 81 -2.80 -5.44 -7.92
N ALA A 82 -2.11 -6.09 -6.99
CA ALA A 82 -2.75 -6.87 -5.92
C ALA A 82 -3.67 -6.01 -5.05
N ALA A 83 -3.24 -4.80 -4.68
CA ALA A 83 -4.05 -3.87 -3.90
C ALA A 83 -5.32 -3.43 -4.66
N MET A 84 -5.19 -3.14 -5.97
CA MET A 84 -6.33 -2.77 -6.81
C MET A 84 -7.32 -3.93 -6.96
N GLN A 85 -6.82 -5.14 -7.23
CA GLN A 85 -7.64 -6.34 -7.36
C GLN A 85 -8.36 -6.67 -6.03
N ALA A 86 -7.71 -6.47 -4.89
CA ALA A 86 -8.34 -6.67 -3.59
C ALA A 86 -9.57 -5.78 -3.40
N VAL A 87 -9.56 -4.53 -3.89
CA VAL A 87 -10.73 -3.64 -3.83
C VAL A 87 -11.81 -4.08 -4.82
N ILE A 88 -11.42 -4.48 -6.03
CA ILE A 88 -12.33 -4.92 -7.09
C ILE A 88 -13.03 -6.25 -6.74
N ALA A 89 -12.39 -7.12 -5.96
CA ALA A 89 -12.95 -8.41 -5.56
C ALA A 89 -14.08 -8.29 -4.50
N VAL A 90 -14.21 -7.14 -3.82
CA VAL A 90 -15.20 -6.97 -2.74
C VAL A 90 -16.64 -6.98 -3.26
N PRO A 91 -17.02 -6.21 -4.30
CA PRO A 91 -18.38 -6.21 -4.81
C PRO A 91 -18.86 -7.57 -5.33
N SER A 92 -18.03 -8.30 -6.08
CA SER A 92 -18.39 -9.62 -6.60
C SER A 92 -18.66 -10.61 -5.46
N LYS A 93 -17.77 -10.64 -4.46
CA LYS A 93 -17.96 -11.49 -3.28
C LYS A 93 -19.20 -11.11 -2.46
N SER A 94 -19.50 -9.82 -2.34
CA SER A 94 -20.69 -9.33 -1.65
C SER A 94 -21.98 -9.84 -2.31
N ILE A 95 -22.04 -9.80 -3.64
CA ILE A 95 -23.19 -10.31 -4.40
C ILE A 95 -23.30 -11.83 -4.27
N GLU A 96 -22.18 -12.56 -4.38
CA GLU A 96 -22.16 -14.02 -4.18
C GLU A 96 -22.70 -14.42 -2.79
N MET A 97 -22.27 -13.71 -1.74
CA MET A 97 -22.71 -13.98 -0.37
C MET A 97 -24.21 -13.67 -0.19
N ARG A 98 -24.70 -12.57 -0.77
CA ARG A 98 -26.12 -12.21 -0.71
C ARG A 98 -27.00 -13.24 -1.41
N ASN A 99 -26.61 -13.69 -2.60
CA ASN A 99 -27.37 -14.70 -3.33
C ASN A 99 -27.36 -16.06 -2.59
N ALA A 100 -26.25 -16.41 -1.95
CA ALA A 100 -26.15 -17.62 -1.13
C ALA A 100 -27.00 -17.55 0.17
N GLU A 101 -27.23 -16.35 0.72
CA GLU A 101 -28.19 -16.14 1.81
C GLU A 101 -29.64 -16.28 1.32
N GLU A 102 -29.99 -15.71 0.17
CA GLU A 102 -31.34 -15.84 -0.41
C GLU A 102 -31.70 -17.30 -0.72
N GLU A 103 -30.75 -18.08 -1.25
CA GLU A 103 -30.96 -19.51 -1.54
C GLU A 103 -31.13 -20.35 -0.27
N LYS A 104 -30.51 -19.96 0.85
CA LYS A 104 -30.70 -20.59 2.17
C LYS A 104 -32.03 -20.27 2.83
N VAL A 105 -32.65 -19.13 2.51
CA VAL A 105 -33.96 -18.73 3.06
C VAL A 105 -35.11 -19.42 2.32
N LEU A 106 -34.88 -19.82 1.08
CA LEU A 106 -35.84 -20.53 0.23
C LEU A 106 -35.79 -22.07 0.39
N GLN A 107 -34.82 -22.60 1.12
CA GLN A 107 -34.66 -24.03 1.48
C GLN A 107 -35.08 -24.30 2.93
#